data_AF-D6K584-F1
#
_entry.id   AF-D6K584-F1
#
_cell.length_a   1.000
_cell.length_b   1.000
_cell.length_c   1.000
_cell.angle_alpha   90.00
_cell.angle_beta   90.00
_cell.angle_gamma   90.00
#
_symmetry.space_group_name_H-M   'P 1'
#
loop_
_entity.id
_entity.type
_entity.pdbx_description
1 polymer ?
#
loop_
_entity_poly.entity_id
_entity_poly.type
_entity_poly.pdbx_seq_one_letter_code
_entity_poly.pdbx_strand_id
1 'polypeptide(L)'
;MSARDRRLPRHRAWPLTRTDVAECLGPRLDHVRELRFLTGADSGDIVLGAAWVAPLSRTYGRGVHPDSVGCFVDVHPVAAADRAATRAVLREQALPQLREWIERAITADQTWQLTDHQHLWRLTGGRLTHGDEA
;
A
#
# COMPACT_ATOMS: atom_id res chain seq x y z
N MET A 1 4.60 1.98 19.03
CA MET A 1 5.31 3.19 18.55
C MET A 1 4.29 4.26 18.21
N SER A 2 4.35 5.41 18.89
CA SER A 2 3.38 6.50 18.78
C SER A 2 3.47 7.23 17.43
N ALA A 3 2.32 7.39 16.78
CA ALA A 3 2.10 8.16 15.54
C ALA A 3 2.21 9.69 15.72
N ARG A 4 3.08 10.18 16.61
CA ARG A 4 3.19 11.61 16.93
C ARG A 4 4.31 12.25 16.11
N ASP A 5 3.92 13.16 15.22
CA ASP A 5 4.75 14.06 14.40
C ASP A 5 5.45 13.52 13.14
N ARG A 6 4.76 12.66 12.38
CA ARG A 6 5.05 12.54 10.95
C ARG A 6 4.45 13.73 10.20
N ARG A 7 5.21 14.82 10.01
CA ARG A 7 4.77 16.00 9.25
C ARG A 7 5.31 15.95 7.82
N LEU A 8 4.42 16.08 6.84
CA LEU A 8 4.83 16.29 5.46
C LEU A 8 5.32 17.72 5.24
N PRO A 9 6.22 17.94 4.27
CA PRO A 9 6.51 19.28 3.75
C PRO A 9 5.22 20.01 3.34
N ARG A 10 5.19 21.35 3.47
CA ARG A 10 3.97 22.17 3.22
C ARG A 10 3.33 21.99 1.83
N HIS A 11 4.12 21.61 0.83
CA HIS A 11 3.67 21.41 -0.55
C HIS A 11 3.25 19.95 -0.83
N ARG A 12 3.22 19.08 0.19
CA ARG A 12 2.84 17.67 0.08
C ARG A 12 1.65 17.36 0.97
N ALA A 13 0.82 16.43 0.50
CA ALA A 13 -0.28 15.90 1.26
C ALA A 13 -0.49 14.43 0.94
N TRP A 14 -0.98 13.66 1.92
CA TRP A 14 -1.52 12.34 1.62
C TRP A 14 -2.85 12.49 0.87
N PRO A 15 -3.01 11.83 -0.29
CA PRO A 15 -4.24 11.89 -1.05
C PRO A 15 -5.37 11.13 -0.34
N LEU A 16 -5.03 10.03 0.33
CA LEU A 16 -5.94 9.21 1.11
C LEU A 16 -5.81 9.49 2.61
N THR A 17 -6.85 9.12 3.35
CA THR A 17 -6.90 9.03 4.80
C THR A 17 -7.07 7.58 5.22
N ARG A 18 -6.85 7.28 6.50
CA ARG A 18 -7.11 5.96 7.06
C ARG A 18 -8.57 5.55 6.87
N THR A 19 -9.50 6.50 6.97
CA THR A 19 -10.93 6.28 6.76
C THR A 19 -11.24 5.85 5.32
N ASP A 20 -10.65 6.51 4.31
CA ASP A 20 -10.85 6.12 2.91
C ASP A 20 -10.48 4.64 2.67
N VAL A 21 -9.33 4.23 3.22
CA VAL A 21 -8.83 2.86 3.09
C VAL A 21 -9.73 1.88 3.86
N ALA A 22 -10.14 2.24 5.09
CA ALA A 22 -10.99 1.40 5.92
C ALA A 22 -12.39 1.21 5.32
N GLU A 23 -13.00 2.26 4.78
CA GLU A 23 -14.30 2.21 4.09
C GLU A 23 -14.24 1.25 2.90
N CYS A 24 -13.16 1.29 2.12
CA CYS A 24 -13.05 0.45 0.93
C CYS A 24 -12.69 -1.02 1.25
N LEU A 25 -11.75 -1.25 2.17
CA LEU A 25 -11.32 -2.60 2.51
C LEU A 25 -12.33 -3.32 3.40
N GLY A 26 -13.06 -2.58 4.24
CA GLY A 26 -13.99 -3.14 5.20
C GLY A 26 -13.31 -4.20 6.09
N PRO A 27 -13.91 -5.40 6.27
CA PRO A 27 -13.32 -6.48 7.06
C PRO A 27 -11.94 -6.94 6.57
N ARG A 28 -11.61 -6.73 5.28
CA ARG A 28 -10.32 -7.13 4.73
C ARG A 28 -9.15 -6.32 5.30
N LEU A 29 -9.43 -5.18 5.96
CA LEU A 29 -8.42 -4.42 6.68
C LEU A 29 -7.74 -5.24 7.78
N ASP A 30 -8.42 -6.24 8.35
CA ASP A 30 -7.84 -7.13 9.37
C ASP A 30 -6.72 -8.02 8.80
N HIS A 31 -6.66 -8.19 7.48
CA HIS A 31 -5.59 -8.88 6.78
C HIS A 31 -4.43 -7.95 6.37
N VAL A 32 -4.60 -6.62 6.52
CA VAL A 32 -3.54 -5.64 6.33
C VAL A 32 -2.73 -5.56 7.61
N ARG A 33 -1.52 -6.09 7.55
CA ARG A 33 -0.57 -6.09 8.67
C ARG A 33 -0.17 -4.67 9.07
N GLU A 34 0.13 -3.84 8.09
CA GLU A 34 0.49 -2.45 8.33
C GLU A 34 -0.02 -1.55 7.21
N LEU A 35 -0.72 -0.47 7.60
CA LEU A 35 -1.07 0.64 6.71
C LEU A 35 -0.17 1.83 7.05
N ARG A 36 0.72 2.20 6.15
CA ARG A 36 1.71 3.26 6.35
C ARG A 36 1.39 4.45 5.48
N PHE A 37 1.45 5.63 6.10
CA PHE A 37 1.45 6.92 5.41
C PHE A 37 2.90 7.38 5.34
N LEU A 38 3.48 7.29 4.14
CA LEU A 38 4.91 7.51 3.95
C LEU A 38 5.23 9.01 4.02
N THR A 39 6.34 9.35 4.66
CA THR A 39 6.85 10.72 4.81
C THR A 39 8.11 10.99 4.00
N GLY A 40 8.57 10.02 3.21
CA GLY A 40 9.82 10.06 2.45
C GLY A 40 9.80 11.06 1.30
N ALA A 41 10.93 11.15 0.57
CA ALA A 41 11.07 11.96 -0.62
C ALA A 41 10.04 11.60 -1.70
N ASP A 42 9.91 12.48 -2.69
CA ASP A 42 9.02 12.30 -3.83
C ASP A 42 9.16 10.90 -4.42
N SER A 43 8.08 10.11 -4.37
CA SER A 43 8.05 8.75 -4.93
C SER A 43 7.76 8.76 -6.43
N GLY A 44 7.92 9.92 -7.07
CA GLY A 44 7.63 10.13 -8.47
C GLY A 44 6.13 10.04 -8.71
N ASP A 45 5.75 9.09 -9.56
CA ASP A 45 4.38 8.82 -9.95
C ASP A 45 3.67 7.83 -9.02
N ILE A 46 4.37 7.18 -8.09
CA ILE A 46 3.76 6.19 -7.18
C ILE A 46 2.87 6.91 -6.16
N VAL A 47 1.60 6.49 -6.11
CA VAL A 47 0.57 7.09 -5.24
C VAL A 47 0.04 6.11 -4.18
N LEU A 48 0.11 4.81 -4.46
CA LEU A 48 -0.29 3.74 -3.57
C LEU A 48 0.58 2.51 -3.86
N GLY A 49 0.96 1.78 -2.81
CA GLY A 49 1.66 0.52 -2.90
C GLY A 49 0.98 -0.54 -2.04
N ALA A 50 1.05 -1.78 -2.48
CA ALA A 50 0.71 -2.95 -1.69
C ALA A 50 1.86 -3.95 -1.78
N ALA A 51 2.13 -4.66 -0.69
CA ALA A 51 3.14 -5.70 -0.67
C ALA A 51 2.66 -6.90 0.13
N TRP A 52 3.01 -8.09 -0.33
CA TRP A 52 2.90 -9.33 0.42
C TRP A 52 4.31 -9.70 0.84
N VAL A 53 4.53 -9.74 2.15
CA VAL A 53 5.80 -10.22 2.70
C VAL A 53 5.62 -11.70 3.04
N ALA A 54 6.36 -12.54 2.34
CA ALA A 54 6.37 -13.97 2.54
C ALA A 54 7.14 -14.36 3.81
N PRO A 55 6.80 -15.52 4.42
CA PRO A 55 7.65 -16.09 5.46
C PRO A 55 8.97 -16.54 4.84
N LEU A 56 10.12 -15.97 5.28
CA LEU A 56 11.42 -16.49 4.87
C LEU A 56 11.55 -17.97 5.28
N SER A 57 12.01 -18.81 4.35
CA SER A 57 12.43 -20.19 4.65
C SER A 57 13.45 -20.16 5.79
N ARG A 58 13.19 -20.94 6.85
CA ARG A 58 13.95 -20.98 8.11
C ARG A 58 15.40 -21.50 7.96
N THR A 59 15.97 -21.54 6.77
CA THR A 59 17.20 -22.30 6.51
C THR A 59 18.50 -21.60 6.92
N TYR A 60 18.57 -20.27 7.08
CA TYR A 60 19.82 -19.62 7.52
C TYR A 60 19.59 -18.34 8.34
N GLY A 61 19.44 -18.48 9.66
CA GLY A 61 19.88 -17.53 10.72
C GLY A 61 19.38 -16.07 10.73
N ARG A 62 18.62 -15.61 9.74
CA ARG A 62 18.24 -14.19 9.56
C ARG A 62 16.77 -14.06 9.11
N GLY A 63 15.87 -14.79 9.78
CA GLY A 63 14.46 -14.89 9.40
C GLY A 63 13.67 -13.58 9.55
N VAL A 64 12.68 -13.39 8.67
CA VAL A 64 11.61 -12.40 8.84
C VAL A 64 10.84 -12.78 10.12
N HIS A 65 10.64 -11.82 11.01
CA HIS A 65 9.86 -12.07 12.22
C HIS A 65 8.46 -12.57 11.82
N PRO A 66 7.87 -13.58 12.47
CA PRO A 66 6.54 -14.09 12.10
C PRO A 66 5.47 -12.98 12.01
N ASP A 67 5.65 -11.94 12.82
CA ASP A 67 4.83 -10.71 12.83
C ASP A 67 5.03 -9.77 11.64
N SER A 68 5.91 -10.09 10.71
CA SER A 68 6.18 -9.29 9.51
C SER A 68 5.64 -9.95 8.25
N VAL A 69 5.00 -11.12 8.35
CA VAL A 69 4.34 -11.83 7.24
C VAL A 69 2.94 -11.26 7.02
N GLY A 70 2.57 -11.01 5.76
CA GLY A 70 1.22 -10.59 5.37
C GLY A 70 1.19 -9.35 4.47
N CYS A 71 0.01 -8.72 4.37
CA CYS A 71 -0.21 -7.57 3.48
C CYS A 71 0.24 -6.25 4.11
N PHE A 72 1.03 -5.47 3.39
CA PHE A 72 1.42 -4.10 3.73
C PHE A 72 0.81 -3.16 2.71
N VAL A 73 0.34 -1.99 3.15
CA VAL A 73 -0.21 -0.96 2.28
C VAL A 73 0.48 0.36 2.56
N ASP A 74 0.99 0.99 1.51
CA ASP A 74 1.75 2.23 1.56
C ASP A 74 1.01 3.33 0.81
N VAL A 75 0.71 4.43 1.50
CA VAL A 75 0.14 5.64 0.89
C VAL A 75 1.25 6.67 0.72
N HIS A 76 1.52 7.02 -0.54
CA HIS A 76 2.58 7.96 -0.89
C HIS A 76 2.07 9.41 -0.89
N PRO A 77 2.90 10.39 -0.46
CA PRO A 77 2.52 11.78 -0.46
C PRO A 77 2.59 12.39 -1.87
N VAL A 78 1.53 13.09 -2.27
CA VAL A 78 1.45 13.81 -3.56
C VAL A 78 1.59 15.31 -3.37
N ALA A 79 1.73 16.05 -4.47
CA ALA A 79 1.64 17.50 -4.43
C ALA A 79 0.31 17.94 -3.82
N ALA A 80 0.35 18.89 -2.88
CA ALA A 80 -0.84 19.32 -2.15
C ALA A 80 -1.92 19.90 -3.09
N ALA A 81 -1.52 20.51 -4.21
CA ALA A 81 -2.41 21.01 -5.25
C ALA A 81 -3.22 19.89 -5.92
N ASP A 82 -2.63 18.72 -6.11
CA ASP A 82 -3.26 17.58 -6.81
C ASP A 82 -4.03 16.66 -5.85
N ARG A 83 -3.92 16.89 -4.54
CA ARG A 83 -4.47 16.00 -3.50
C ARG A 83 -5.93 15.61 -3.75
N ALA A 84 -6.79 16.57 -4.07
CA ALA A 84 -8.21 16.31 -4.25
C ALA A 84 -8.49 15.48 -5.52
N ALA A 85 -7.83 15.82 -6.63
CA ALA A 85 -7.95 15.08 -7.88
C ALA A 85 -7.41 13.65 -7.75
N THR A 86 -6.22 13.50 -7.16
CA THR A 86 -5.63 12.19 -6.86
C THR A 86 -6.53 11.37 -5.95
N ARG A 87 -7.11 11.98 -4.90
CA ARG A 87 -8.02 11.28 -3.99
C ARG A 87 -9.23 10.69 -4.72
N ALA A 88 -9.83 11.45 -5.64
CA ALA A 88 -10.97 10.98 -6.42
C ALA A 88 -10.60 9.74 -7.25
N VAL A 89 -9.51 9.83 -8.02
CA VAL A 89 -9.00 8.72 -8.83
C VAL A 89 -8.67 7.48 -7.98
N LEU A 90 -8.01 7.68 -6.84
CA LEU A 90 -7.65 6.59 -5.95
C LEU A 90 -8.89 5.93 -5.32
N ARG A 91 -9.89 6.70 -4.90
CA ARG A 91 -11.13 6.15 -4.34
C ARG A 91 -11.94 5.36 -5.37
N GLU A 92 -11.99 5.84 -6.61
CA GLU A 92 -12.77 5.21 -7.67
C GLU A 92 -12.09 3.98 -8.28
N GLN A 93 -10.76 3.98 -8.38
CA GLN A 93 -10.03 2.97 -9.15
C GLN A 93 -9.04 2.17 -8.28
N ALA A 94 -8.12 2.85 -7.60
CA ALA A 94 -7.01 2.17 -6.91
C ALA A 94 -7.48 1.37 -5.68
N LEU A 95 -8.40 1.92 -4.87
CA LEU A 95 -8.87 1.25 -3.66
C LEU A 95 -9.69 -0.02 -3.95
N PRO A 96 -10.61 -0.06 -4.93
CA PRO A 96 -11.23 -1.30 -5.37
C PRO A 96 -10.21 -2.34 -5.86
N GLN A 97 -9.21 -1.92 -6.64
CA GLN A 97 -8.14 -2.80 -7.12
C GLN A 97 -7.27 -3.33 -5.98
N LEU A 98 -6.95 -2.49 -4.99
CA LEU A 98 -6.24 -2.89 -3.77
C LEU A 98 -7.02 -3.96 -3.02
N ARG A 99 -8.33 -3.77 -2.87
CA ARG A 99 -9.21 -4.75 -2.22
C ARG A 99 -9.15 -6.10 -2.92
N GLU A 100 -9.23 -6.12 -4.25
CA GLU A 100 -9.14 -7.33 -5.06
C GLU A 100 -7.74 -7.97 -4.99
N TRP A 101 -6.68 -7.17 -4.95
CA TRP A 101 -5.32 -7.66 -4.79
C TRP A 101 -5.12 -8.33 -3.42
N ILE A 102 -5.58 -7.70 -2.32
CA ILE A 102 -5.53 -8.29 -0.98
C ILE A 102 -6.33 -9.60 -0.92
N GLU A 103 -7.53 -9.61 -1.51
CA GLU A 103 -8.37 -10.81 -1.56
C GLU A 103 -7.69 -11.96 -2.31
N ARG A 104 -7.03 -11.66 -3.43
CA ARG A 104 -6.20 -12.64 -4.13
C ARG A 104 -5.04 -13.10 -3.25
N ALA A 105 -4.31 -12.20 -2.60
CA ALA A 105 -3.17 -12.56 -1.77
C ALA A 105 -3.54 -13.53 -0.63
N ILE A 106 -4.65 -13.27 0.08
CA ILE A 106 -5.10 -14.12 1.20
C ILE A 106 -5.71 -15.45 0.75
N THR A 107 -6.20 -15.55 -0.49
CA THR A 107 -6.78 -16.77 -1.06
C THR A 107 -5.83 -17.52 -2.01
N ALA A 108 -4.66 -16.95 -2.29
CA ALA A 108 -3.68 -17.53 -3.18
C ALA A 108 -3.13 -18.85 -2.64
N ASP A 109 -2.63 -19.68 -3.54
CA ASP A 109 -1.98 -20.93 -3.17
C ASP A 109 -0.69 -20.68 -2.37
N GLN A 110 -0.21 -21.76 -1.75
CA GLN A 110 0.97 -21.72 -0.91
C GLN A 110 2.23 -21.29 -1.69
N THR A 111 2.35 -21.65 -2.97
CA THR A 111 3.50 -21.27 -3.79
C THR A 111 3.56 -19.76 -3.99
N TRP A 112 2.41 -19.13 -4.25
CA TRP A 112 2.31 -17.68 -4.30
C TRP A 112 2.65 -17.05 -2.94
N GLN A 113 2.05 -17.53 -1.85
CA GLN A 113 2.26 -16.94 -0.51
C GLN A 113 3.68 -17.09 0.05
N LEU A 114 4.49 -17.99 -0.51
CA LEU A 114 5.90 -18.19 -0.16
C LEU A 114 6.87 -17.26 -0.90
N THR A 115 6.36 -16.40 -1.79
CA THR A 115 7.15 -15.42 -2.54
C THR A 115 6.70 -14.01 -2.16
N ASP A 116 7.64 -13.07 -2.11
CA ASP A 116 7.28 -11.66 -1.93
C ASP A 116 6.57 -11.16 -3.19
N HIS A 117 5.54 -10.34 -3.01
CA HIS A 117 4.85 -9.68 -4.12
C HIS A 117 4.71 -8.21 -3.84
N GLN A 118 4.85 -7.39 -4.86
CA GLN A 118 4.56 -5.96 -4.75
C GLN A 118 3.60 -5.56 -5.86
N HIS A 119 2.69 -4.65 -5.54
CA HIS A 119 1.79 -4.04 -6.50
C HIS A 119 1.82 -2.53 -6.32
N LEU A 120 2.17 -1.83 -7.38
CA LEU A 120 2.30 -0.37 -7.35
C LEU A 120 1.27 0.27 -8.24
N TRP A 121 0.64 1.32 -7.72
CA TRP A 121 -0.22 2.21 -8.48
C TRP A 121 0.52 3.52 -8.73
N ARG A 122 0.58 3.88 -10.01
CA ARG A 122 1.25 5.07 -10.52
C ARG A 122 0.24 6.00 -11.17
N LEU A 123 0.30 7.29 -10.85
CA LEU A 123 -0.56 8.32 -11.42
C LEU A 123 0.25 9.30 -12.24
N THR A 124 0.12 9.22 -13.56
CA THR A 124 0.86 10.07 -14.51
C THR A 124 -0.14 10.80 -15.39
N GLY A 125 -0.10 12.14 -15.35
CA GLY A 125 -1.02 12.97 -16.15
C GLY A 125 -2.51 12.71 -15.88
N GLY A 126 -2.87 12.36 -14.63
CA GLY A 126 -4.25 12.03 -14.25
C GLY A 126 -4.69 10.60 -14.63
N ARG A 127 -3.84 9.82 -15.30
CA ARG A 127 -4.11 8.42 -15.63
C ARG A 127 -3.49 7.50 -14.59
N LEU A 128 -4.33 6.70 -13.94
CA LEU A 128 -3.88 5.64 -13.05
C LEU A 128 -3.41 4.44 -13.89
N THR A 129 -2.21 3.96 -13.59
CA THR A 129 -1.65 2.71 -14.08
C THR A 129 -1.22 1.88 -12.89
N HIS A 130 -1.21 0.56 -13.02
CA HIS A 130 -0.82 -0.32 -11.93
C HIS A 130 -0.18 -1.58 -12.48
N GLY A 131 0.66 -2.23 -11.67
CA GLY A 131 1.35 -3.44 -12.06
C GLY A 131 1.98 -4.14 -10.86
N ASP A 132 2.10 -5.46 -11.00
CA ASP A 132 2.89 -6.26 -10.07
C ASP A 132 4.38 -6.08 -10.39
N GLU A 133 5.21 -5.89 -9.37
CA GLU A 133 6.66 -5.89 -9.46
C GLU A 133 7.21 -7.17 -8.84
N ALA A 134 8.14 -7.80 -9.57
CA ALA A 134 8.79 -9.07 -9.22
C ALA A 134 10.19 -8.86 -8.66
#